data_AF-A0A395VZW4-F1
#
_entry.id   AF-A0A395VZW4-F1
#
_cell.length_a   1.000
_cell.length_b   1.000
_cell.length_c   1.000
_cell.angle_alpha   90.00
_cell.angle_beta   90.00
_cell.angle_gamma   90.00
#
_symmetry.space_group_name_H-M   'P 1'
#
loop_
_entity.id
_entity.type
_entity.pdbx_description
1 polymer ?
#
loop_
_entity_poly.entity_id
_entity_poly.type
_entity_poly.pdbx_seq_one_letter_code
_entity_poly.pdbx_strand_id
1 'polypeptide(L)'
;MGILSCSVNPKTKTSQSIENEETKVSPLNEILKKNLEEKEPLAEEITLYELLRIPVFKEEVIKRYSTKFHAMAEEVTERSTPVQYDSVNNYYHCNGLSENGTVNVKYYVDTDELDISMLYHGLEVKHDGTIDCGHWVKGYYKNPFGEDDLNAPYIEQEFRGKVNDRFDCQLYIRFEASDHFRLWVEGEYYCNHSPKKVEMLIRDEDDGEVYSIDTEIYKNSFFINTYQNYLFSRLLNKGNLNISIRYLTYLNDYYYYRFRIYNKTNFWAAKTVNLNI
;
A
#
# COMPACT_ATOMS: atom_id res chain seq x y z
N MET A 1 13.71 2.20 -81.60
CA MET A 1 13.21 1.66 -80.32
C MET A 1 11.92 2.37 -79.97
N GLY A 2 10.90 1.64 -79.50
CA GLY A 2 9.69 2.19 -78.88
C GLY A 2 8.50 2.40 -79.81
N ILE A 3 7.43 1.66 -79.56
CA ILE A 3 6.16 1.59 -80.31
C ILE A 3 5.09 2.40 -79.54
N LEU A 4 4.05 2.83 -80.26
CA LEU A 4 2.73 3.37 -79.83
C LEU A 4 2.19 2.86 -78.47
N SER A 5 1.29 3.52 -77.72
CA SER A 5 -0.06 3.92 -78.16
C SER A 5 -0.86 4.76 -77.12
N CYS A 6 -2.00 5.28 -77.58
CA CYS A 6 -2.94 6.18 -76.94
C CYS A 6 -3.93 5.53 -75.95
N SER A 7 -4.39 6.35 -75.00
CA SER A 7 -5.76 6.53 -74.45
C SER A 7 -6.64 5.31 -74.13
N VAL A 8 -7.14 5.21 -72.89
CA VAL A 8 -8.58 4.98 -72.54
C VAL A 8 -8.84 5.46 -71.10
N ASN A 9 -9.89 6.26 -70.90
CA ASN A 9 -10.70 6.34 -69.67
C ASN A 9 -12.13 5.99 -70.16
N PRO A 10 -13.02 5.22 -69.49
CA PRO A 10 -13.52 5.51 -68.13
C PRO A 10 -14.13 4.34 -67.28
N LYS A 11 -14.45 4.65 -66.01
CA LYS A 11 -15.48 4.07 -65.09
C LYS A 11 -15.54 2.54 -64.85
N THR A 12 -15.26 2.11 -63.60
CA THR A 12 -16.15 1.18 -62.85
C THR A 12 -15.87 1.09 -61.34
N LYS A 13 -16.96 1.24 -60.56
CA LYS A 13 -17.31 0.62 -59.27
C LYS A 13 -16.20 0.04 -58.36
N THR A 14 -16.12 0.61 -57.16
CA THR A 14 -15.83 -0.11 -55.91
C THR A 14 -16.78 0.50 -54.87
N SER A 15 -18.05 0.10 -54.81
CA SER A 15 -18.56 -1.08 -54.09
C SER A 15 -17.88 -1.22 -52.73
N GLN A 16 -18.59 -0.75 -51.70
CA GLN A 16 -18.62 -1.28 -50.33
C GLN A 16 -17.51 -2.25 -49.95
N SER A 17 -16.63 -1.79 -49.06
CA SER A 17 -16.29 -2.57 -47.87
C SER A 17 -16.11 -1.57 -46.73
N ILE A 18 -17.24 -1.23 -46.10
CA ILE A 18 -17.22 -1.03 -44.65
C ILE A 18 -16.83 -2.42 -44.14
N GLU A 19 -15.54 -2.65 -43.98
CA GLU A 19 -15.08 -3.80 -43.21
C GLU A 19 -15.64 -3.55 -41.81
N ASN A 20 -16.57 -4.42 -41.42
CA ASN A 20 -16.92 -4.61 -40.03
C ASN A 20 -15.60 -4.76 -39.28
N GLU A 21 -15.24 -3.79 -38.45
CA GLU A 21 -14.50 -4.11 -37.25
C GLU A 21 -15.39 -5.12 -36.52
N GLU A 22 -15.08 -6.40 -36.66
CA GLU A 22 -15.56 -7.42 -35.73
C GLU A 22 -15.19 -6.86 -34.36
N THR A 23 -16.19 -6.39 -33.62
CA THR A 23 -16.07 -6.02 -32.21
C THR A 23 -15.52 -7.25 -31.52
N LYS A 24 -14.20 -7.27 -31.34
CA LYS A 24 -13.47 -8.36 -30.73
C LYS A 24 -14.01 -8.48 -29.31
N VAL A 25 -14.85 -9.49 -29.09
CA VAL A 25 -15.49 -9.69 -27.78
C VAL A 25 -14.37 -9.93 -26.78
N SER A 26 -14.39 -9.17 -25.68
CA SER A 26 -13.38 -9.30 -24.64
C SER A 26 -13.39 -10.72 -24.06
N PRO A 27 -12.22 -11.38 -23.88
CA PRO A 27 -12.13 -12.68 -23.23
C PRO A 27 -12.78 -12.71 -21.84
N LEU A 28 -12.76 -11.58 -21.12
CA LEU A 28 -13.41 -11.44 -19.83
C LEU A 28 -14.94 -11.52 -19.96
N ASN A 29 -15.50 -10.82 -20.96
CA ASN A 29 -16.93 -10.85 -21.24
C ASN A 29 -17.41 -12.25 -21.62
N GLU A 30 -16.65 -12.96 -22.45
CA GLU A 30 -16.99 -14.34 -22.84
C GLU A 30 -17.06 -15.27 -21.63
N ILE A 31 -16.09 -15.19 -20.73
CA ILE A 31 -16.05 -16.04 -19.53
C ILE A 31 -17.18 -15.69 -18.57
N LEU A 32 -17.43 -14.41 -18.34
CA LEU A 32 -18.47 -13.98 -17.41
C LEU A 32 -19.86 -14.29 -17.94
N LYS A 33 -20.14 -14.03 -19.23
CA LYS A 33 -21.40 -14.42 -19.88
C LYS A 33 -21.61 -15.93 -19.88
N LYS A 34 -20.62 -16.72 -20.29
CA LYS A 34 -20.72 -18.18 -20.30
C LYS A 34 -20.98 -18.76 -18.91
N ASN A 35 -20.39 -18.17 -17.87
CA ASN A 35 -20.54 -18.66 -16.51
C ASN A 35 -21.80 -18.18 -15.77
N LEU A 36 -22.48 -17.14 -16.27
CA LEU A 36 -23.65 -16.54 -15.60
C LEU A 36 -24.95 -16.59 -16.41
N GLU A 37 -24.88 -16.46 -17.73
CA GLU A 37 -26.05 -16.31 -18.60
C GLU A 37 -26.44 -17.63 -19.31
N GLU A 38 -25.47 -18.53 -19.55
CA GLU A 38 -25.71 -19.80 -20.28
C GLU A 38 -25.98 -21.01 -19.38
N LYS A 39 -26.07 -20.81 -18.06
CA LYS A 39 -26.29 -21.90 -17.09
C LYS A 39 -27.78 -22.27 -16.96
N GLU A 40 -28.08 -23.55 -17.14
CA GLU A 40 -29.36 -24.17 -16.74
C GLU A 40 -29.66 -23.89 -15.24
N PRO A 41 -30.94 -23.88 -14.80
CA PRO A 41 -31.38 -23.38 -13.48
C PRO A 41 -30.83 -24.11 -12.23
N LEU A 42 -29.86 -25.02 -12.39
CA LEU A 42 -29.27 -25.87 -11.35
C LEU A 42 -27.74 -25.81 -11.28
N ALA A 43 -27.06 -25.01 -12.11
CA ALA A 43 -25.60 -24.97 -12.09
C ALA A 43 -25.07 -24.02 -11.01
N GLU A 44 -24.06 -24.45 -10.26
CA GLU A 44 -23.43 -23.69 -9.17
C GLU A 44 -22.95 -22.33 -9.68
N GLU A 45 -23.31 -21.26 -8.95
CA GLU A 45 -22.89 -19.90 -9.28
C GLU A 45 -21.38 -19.78 -9.10
N ILE A 46 -20.68 -19.24 -10.11
CA ILE A 46 -19.22 -19.07 -10.01
C ILE A 46 -18.91 -18.02 -8.93
N THR A 47 -17.97 -18.32 -8.05
CA THR A 47 -17.51 -17.42 -6.99
C THR A 47 -16.23 -16.68 -7.41
N LEU A 48 -15.87 -15.60 -6.70
CA LEU A 48 -14.59 -14.92 -6.94
C LEU A 48 -13.38 -15.88 -6.79
N TYR A 49 -13.42 -16.80 -5.82
CA TYR A 49 -12.36 -17.77 -5.60
C TYR A 49 -12.10 -18.64 -6.83
N GLU A 50 -13.17 -19.08 -7.49
CA GLU A 50 -13.10 -19.87 -8.71
C GLU A 50 -12.71 -19.02 -9.91
N LEU A 51 -13.28 -17.81 -10.02
CA LEU A 51 -12.98 -16.86 -11.09
C LEU A 51 -11.49 -16.51 -11.14
N LEU A 52 -10.85 -16.24 -10.00
CA LEU A 52 -9.42 -15.96 -9.90
C LEU A 52 -8.53 -17.11 -10.41
N ARG A 53 -9.05 -18.34 -10.41
CA ARG A 53 -8.35 -19.57 -10.83
C ARG A 53 -8.67 -19.99 -12.27
N ILE A 54 -9.63 -19.33 -12.93
CA ILE A 54 -9.85 -19.53 -14.37
C ILE A 54 -8.62 -19.00 -15.12
N PRO A 55 -7.96 -19.80 -15.97
CA PRO A 55 -6.69 -19.42 -16.61
C PRO A 55 -6.73 -18.07 -17.33
N VAL A 56 -7.77 -17.82 -18.12
CA VAL A 56 -7.91 -16.58 -18.88
C VAL A 56 -8.19 -15.37 -17.97
N PHE A 57 -9.01 -15.51 -16.93
CA PHE A 57 -9.24 -14.42 -15.98
C PHE A 57 -7.94 -14.09 -15.22
N LYS A 58 -7.22 -15.12 -14.75
CA LYS A 58 -5.90 -14.98 -14.16
C LYS A 58 -4.93 -14.24 -15.08
N GLU A 59 -4.84 -14.63 -16.34
CA GLU A 59 -3.97 -13.96 -17.32
C GLU A 59 -4.34 -12.48 -17.49
N GLU A 60 -5.63 -12.16 -17.57
CA GLU A 60 -6.11 -10.79 -17.74
C GLU A 60 -5.90 -9.92 -16.49
N VAL A 61 -5.97 -10.50 -15.27
CA VAL A 61 -5.57 -9.83 -14.02
C VAL A 61 -4.07 -9.57 -14.01
N ILE A 62 -3.25 -10.58 -14.29
CA ILE A 62 -1.79 -10.46 -14.27
C ILE A 62 -1.32 -9.39 -15.28
N LYS A 63 -1.95 -9.34 -16.46
CA LYS A 63 -1.65 -8.37 -17.52
C LYS A 63 -1.97 -6.92 -17.12
N ARG A 64 -3.06 -6.68 -16.38
CA ARG A 64 -3.49 -5.34 -15.97
C ARG A 64 -2.88 -4.87 -14.64
N TYR A 65 -2.55 -5.82 -13.76
CA TYR A 65 -2.04 -5.56 -12.42
C TYR A 65 -0.62 -6.14 -12.29
N SER A 66 -0.47 -7.32 -11.70
CA SER A 66 0.79 -8.07 -11.68
C SER A 66 0.56 -9.52 -11.21
N THR A 67 1.58 -10.38 -11.38
CA THR A 67 1.58 -11.72 -10.78
C THR A 67 1.49 -11.68 -9.26
N LYS A 68 2.14 -10.70 -8.63
CA LYS A 68 2.14 -10.53 -7.17
C LYS A 68 0.76 -10.10 -6.66
N PHE A 69 0.10 -9.19 -7.39
CA PHE A 69 -1.25 -8.75 -7.09
C PHE A 69 -2.25 -9.91 -7.18
N HIS A 70 -2.20 -10.69 -8.27
CA HIS A 70 -3.05 -11.86 -8.46
C HIS A 70 -2.87 -12.90 -7.33
N ALA A 71 -1.62 -13.23 -6.99
CA ALA A 71 -1.34 -14.18 -5.90
C ALA A 71 -1.92 -13.70 -4.56
N MET A 72 -1.79 -12.41 -4.26
CA MET A 72 -2.35 -11.83 -3.04
C MET A 72 -3.89 -11.82 -3.08
N ALA A 73 -4.51 -11.54 -4.23
CA ALA A 73 -5.96 -11.62 -4.39
C ALA A 73 -6.50 -13.04 -4.15
N GLU A 74 -5.78 -14.08 -4.62
CA GLU A 74 -6.12 -15.47 -4.32
C GLU A 74 -5.97 -15.81 -2.84
N GLU A 75 -4.93 -15.30 -2.18
CA GLU A 75 -4.66 -15.50 -0.74
C GLU A 75 -5.76 -14.91 0.14
N VAL A 76 -6.19 -13.66 -0.14
CA VAL A 76 -7.20 -12.97 0.69
C VAL A 76 -8.64 -13.35 0.36
N THR A 77 -8.87 -14.21 -0.63
CA THR A 77 -10.21 -14.67 -0.99
C THR A 77 -10.47 -16.03 -0.35
N GLU A 78 -10.83 -16.06 0.94
CA GLU A 78 -11.25 -17.29 1.63
C GLU A 78 -12.76 -17.51 1.55
N ARG A 79 -13.52 -16.43 1.77
CA ARG A 79 -14.98 -16.38 1.65
C ARG A 79 -15.32 -15.48 0.48
N SER A 80 -16.05 -16.00 -0.48
CA SER A 80 -16.41 -15.25 -1.69
C SER A 80 -17.91 -15.23 -1.91
N THR A 81 -18.39 -14.11 -2.44
CA THR A 81 -19.74 -14.05 -2.99
C THR A 81 -19.75 -14.62 -4.41
N PRO A 82 -20.88 -15.17 -4.86
CA PRO A 82 -21.12 -15.42 -6.27
C PRO A 82 -20.91 -14.17 -7.12
N VAL A 83 -20.52 -14.35 -8.37
CA VAL A 83 -20.46 -13.26 -9.34
C VAL A 83 -21.87 -12.84 -9.71
N GLN A 84 -22.12 -11.53 -9.66
CA GLN A 84 -23.40 -10.92 -9.93
C GLN A 84 -23.27 -9.92 -11.09
N TYR A 85 -24.34 -9.77 -11.86
CA TYR A 85 -24.42 -8.81 -12.95
C TYR A 85 -25.33 -7.64 -12.57
N ASP A 86 -24.80 -6.42 -12.62
CA ASP A 86 -25.57 -5.19 -12.51
C ASP A 86 -26.01 -4.76 -13.91
N SER A 87 -27.29 -4.95 -14.21
CA SER A 87 -27.88 -4.60 -15.51
C SER A 87 -28.15 -3.11 -15.69
N VAL A 88 -28.15 -2.32 -14.62
CA VAL A 88 -28.36 -0.86 -14.67
C VAL A 88 -27.07 -0.17 -15.12
N ASN A 89 -25.94 -0.62 -14.58
CA ASN A 89 -24.62 -0.04 -14.83
C ASN A 89 -23.73 -0.90 -15.74
N ASN A 90 -24.25 -2.02 -16.23
CA ASN A 90 -23.62 -2.92 -17.19
C ASN A 90 -22.23 -3.43 -16.76
N TYR A 91 -22.14 -3.98 -15.55
CA TYR A 91 -20.90 -4.58 -15.04
C TYR A 91 -21.13 -5.86 -14.25
N TYR A 92 -20.14 -6.74 -14.25
CA TYR A 92 -20.08 -7.89 -13.36
C TYR A 92 -19.31 -7.54 -12.09
N HIS A 93 -19.72 -8.07 -10.95
CA HIS A 93 -19.03 -7.84 -9.68
C HIS A 93 -19.06 -9.04 -8.75
N CYS A 94 -18.03 -9.13 -7.92
CA CYS A 94 -17.93 -10.11 -6.84
C CYS A 94 -16.94 -9.65 -5.79
N ASN A 95 -17.13 -10.14 -4.57
CA ASN A 95 -16.30 -9.79 -3.43
C ASN A 95 -15.68 -11.04 -2.80
N GLY A 96 -14.48 -10.86 -2.27
CA GLY A 96 -13.72 -11.82 -1.48
C GLY A 96 -13.34 -11.21 -0.15
N LEU A 97 -13.33 -12.03 0.89
CA LEU A 97 -12.95 -11.66 2.24
C LEU A 97 -12.19 -12.80 2.90
N SER A 98 -11.13 -12.46 3.62
CA SER A 98 -10.47 -13.31 4.61
C SER A 98 -10.25 -12.54 5.91
N GLU A 99 -9.63 -13.18 6.89
CA GLU A 99 -9.11 -12.47 8.07
C GLU A 99 -8.02 -11.45 7.71
N ASN A 100 -7.33 -11.66 6.59
CA ASN A 100 -6.19 -10.85 6.15
C ASN A 100 -6.60 -9.72 5.19
N GLY A 101 -7.81 -9.71 4.63
CA GLY A 101 -8.14 -8.68 3.65
C GLY A 101 -9.49 -8.79 2.95
N THR A 102 -9.72 -7.85 2.04
CA THR A 102 -10.87 -7.83 1.13
C THR A 102 -10.40 -7.65 -0.31
N VAL A 103 -11.14 -8.25 -1.25
CA VAL A 103 -11.00 -8.02 -2.69
C VAL A 103 -12.37 -7.73 -3.25
N ASN A 104 -12.49 -6.67 -4.06
CA ASN A 104 -13.70 -6.38 -4.81
C ASN A 104 -13.33 -6.25 -6.27
N VAL A 105 -13.97 -7.07 -7.11
CA VAL A 105 -13.79 -7.07 -8.56
C VAL A 105 -15.01 -6.44 -9.20
N LYS A 106 -14.79 -5.53 -10.14
CA LYS A 106 -15.79 -5.02 -11.08
C LYS A 106 -15.24 -5.13 -12.49
N TYR A 107 -16.05 -5.66 -13.40
CA TYR A 107 -15.73 -5.73 -14.81
C TYR A 107 -16.84 -5.05 -15.62
N TYR A 108 -16.53 -3.90 -16.22
CA TYR A 108 -17.43 -3.09 -17.01
C TYR A 108 -17.46 -3.58 -18.46
N VAL A 109 -18.63 -3.99 -18.93
CA VAL A 109 -18.79 -4.66 -20.22
C VAL A 109 -18.58 -3.69 -21.39
N ASP A 110 -19.04 -2.45 -21.25
CA ASP A 110 -18.96 -1.44 -22.32
C ASP A 110 -17.55 -0.93 -22.58
N THR A 111 -16.72 -0.87 -21.54
CA THR A 111 -15.38 -0.28 -21.60
C THR A 111 -14.25 -1.31 -21.58
N ASP A 112 -14.56 -2.60 -21.40
CA ASP A 112 -13.57 -3.66 -21.14
C ASP A 112 -12.64 -3.33 -19.96
N GLU A 113 -13.17 -2.60 -18.98
CA GLU A 113 -12.43 -2.16 -17.80
C GLU A 113 -12.58 -3.18 -16.68
N LEU A 114 -11.44 -3.65 -16.15
CA LEU A 114 -11.36 -4.53 -15.00
C LEU A 114 -10.79 -3.75 -13.81
N ASP A 115 -11.66 -3.36 -12.89
CA ASP A 115 -11.33 -2.67 -11.64
C ASP A 115 -11.29 -3.68 -10.49
N ILE A 116 -10.11 -3.85 -9.89
CA ILE A 116 -9.91 -4.70 -8.72
C ILE A 116 -9.33 -3.85 -7.62
N SER A 117 -10.15 -3.63 -6.59
CA SER A 117 -9.72 -3.00 -5.35
C SER A 117 -9.41 -4.08 -4.32
N MET A 118 -8.27 -3.96 -3.64
CA MET A 118 -7.84 -4.92 -2.64
C MET A 118 -7.29 -4.22 -1.40
N LEU A 119 -7.72 -4.69 -0.24
CA LEU A 119 -7.16 -4.31 1.05
C LEU A 119 -6.47 -5.52 1.69
N TYR A 120 -5.21 -5.38 2.09
CA TYR A 120 -4.48 -6.36 2.90
C TYR A 120 -4.20 -5.74 4.28
N HIS A 121 -4.72 -6.35 5.34
CA HIS A 121 -4.78 -5.81 6.70
C HIS A 121 -5.30 -4.36 6.77
N GLY A 122 -6.30 -4.05 5.94
CA GLY A 122 -6.91 -2.71 5.86
C GLY A 122 -6.10 -1.68 5.08
N LEU A 123 -4.99 -2.07 4.42
CA LEU A 123 -4.21 -1.21 3.55
C LEU A 123 -4.44 -1.52 2.08
N GLU A 124 -4.47 -0.49 1.26
CA GLU A 124 -4.56 -0.61 -0.18
C GLU A 124 -3.38 -1.38 -0.76
N VAL A 125 -3.68 -2.32 -1.65
CA VAL A 125 -2.68 -2.99 -2.47
C VAL A 125 -2.66 -2.33 -3.84
N LYS A 126 -1.50 -1.82 -4.22
CA LYS A 126 -1.25 -1.18 -5.52
C LYS A 126 -1.24 -2.21 -6.64
N HIS A 127 -1.38 -1.74 -7.88
CA HIS A 127 -1.46 -2.62 -9.06
C HIS A 127 -0.27 -3.58 -9.21
N ASP A 128 0.91 -3.18 -8.75
CA ASP A 128 2.11 -4.02 -8.78
C ASP A 128 2.15 -5.11 -7.69
N GLY A 129 1.17 -5.13 -6.77
CA GLY A 129 1.11 -6.04 -5.62
C GLY A 129 1.89 -5.53 -4.40
N THR A 130 2.29 -4.26 -4.37
CA THR A 130 2.85 -3.63 -3.17
C THR A 130 1.73 -3.12 -2.26
N ILE A 131 1.89 -3.33 -0.96
CA ILE A 131 0.93 -2.85 0.05
C ILE A 131 1.35 -1.44 0.48
N ASP A 132 0.42 -0.48 0.47
CA ASP A 132 0.71 0.89 0.88
C ASP A 132 0.86 1.02 2.40
N CYS A 133 2.06 0.69 2.88
CA CYS A 133 2.47 0.82 4.28
C CYS A 133 2.83 2.27 4.66
N GLY A 134 2.39 3.27 3.89
CA GLY A 134 2.82 4.65 4.05
C GLY A 134 4.32 4.82 3.79
N HIS A 135 4.96 5.69 4.57
CA HIS A 135 6.40 5.99 4.42
C HIS A 135 7.30 5.13 5.34
N TRP A 136 6.77 4.03 5.89
CA TRP A 136 7.57 3.09 6.67
C TRP A 136 8.42 2.22 5.76
N VAL A 137 9.72 2.18 6.03
CA VAL A 137 10.70 1.38 5.28
C VAL A 137 11.10 0.17 6.12
N LYS A 138 11.02 -1.01 5.52
CA LYS A 138 11.54 -2.25 6.12
C LYS A 138 13.07 -2.28 6.01
N GLY A 139 13.73 -2.64 7.11
CA GLY A 139 15.17 -2.87 7.15
C GLY A 139 15.53 -4.08 8.01
N TYR A 140 16.82 -4.41 8.02
CA TYR A 140 17.38 -5.51 8.79
C TYR A 140 18.64 -5.05 9.51
N TYR A 141 18.88 -5.60 10.70
CA TYR A 141 20.17 -5.42 11.37
C TYR A 141 21.27 -6.18 10.64
N LYS A 142 22.51 -5.69 10.71
CA LYS A 142 23.65 -6.38 10.11
C LYS A 142 24.17 -7.49 11.04
N ASN A 143 24.39 -8.68 10.49
CA ASN A 143 25.07 -9.77 11.18
C ASN A 143 26.59 -9.47 11.33
N PRO A 144 27.37 -10.30 12.04
CA PRO A 144 28.82 -10.09 12.19
C PRO A 144 29.63 -10.07 10.90
N PHE A 145 29.05 -10.51 9.78
CA PHE A 145 29.65 -10.49 8.44
C PHE A 145 29.24 -9.26 7.61
N GLY A 146 28.40 -8.37 8.16
CA GLY A 146 27.92 -7.16 7.48
C GLY A 146 26.72 -7.39 6.54
N GLU A 147 26.12 -8.57 6.58
CA GLU A 147 24.95 -8.93 5.77
C GLU A 147 23.65 -8.70 6.55
N ASP A 148 22.51 -8.60 5.86
CA ASP A 148 21.21 -8.46 6.52
C ASP A 148 20.84 -9.73 7.30
N ASP A 149 20.60 -9.59 8.60
CA ASP A 149 20.04 -10.64 9.44
C ASP A 149 18.51 -10.66 9.28
N LEU A 150 18.03 -11.60 8.46
CA LEU A 150 16.61 -11.76 8.17
C LEU A 150 15.77 -12.10 9.42
N ASN A 151 16.39 -12.50 10.53
CA ASN A 151 15.71 -12.77 11.80
C ASN A 151 15.57 -11.53 12.69
N ALA A 152 16.17 -10.41 12.31
CA ALA A 152 16.12 -9.15 13.06
C ALA A 152 15.58 -8.00 12.18
N PRO A 153 14.34 -8.10 11.65
CA PRO A 153 13.75 -7.03 10.88
C PRO A 153 13.34 -5.84 11.77
N TYR A 154 13.24 -4.67 11.16
CA TYR A 154 12.62 -3.48 11.73
C TYR A 154 11.88 -2.71 10.65
N ILE A 155 10.97 -1.84 11.08
CA ILE A 155 10.43 -0.77 10.23
C ILE A 155 10.88 0.57 10.76
N GLU A 156 11.08 1.52 9.87
CA GLU A 156 11.57 2.86 10.20
C GLU A 156 10.86 3.92 9.40
N GLN A 157 10.60 5.06 10.03
CA GLN A 157 10.13 6.25 9.35
C GLN A 157 10.88 7.49 9.85
N GLU A 158 11.25 8.35 8.89
CA GLU A 158 11.83 9.67 9.14
C GLU A 158 10.74 10.74 9.19
N PHE A 159 10.85 11.66 10.15
CA PHE A 159 10.01 12.84 10.27
C PHE A 159 10.87 14.10 10.31
N ARG A 160 10.55 15.08 9.46
CA ARG A 160 11.24 16.37 9.45
C ARG A 160 10.66 17.32 10.50
N GLY A 161 11.53 18.12 11.09
CA GLY A 161 11.17 19.07 12.14
C GLY A 161 12.16 20.21 12.27
N LYS A 162 12.02 20.94 13.37
CA LYS A 162 12.91 22.06 13.72
C LYS A 162 13.46 21.90 15.13
N VAL A 163 14.73 22.25 15.33
CA VAL A 163 15.32 22.44 16.65
C VAL A 163 15.37 23.92 17.01
N ASN A 164 14.91 24.23 18.23
CA ASN A 164 14.74 25.58 18.76
C ASN A 164 13.98 26.51 17.80
N ASP A 165 13.05 25.94 17.01
CA ASP A 165 12.29 26.60 15.94
C ASP A 165 13.14 27.28 14.85
N ARG A 166 14.41 26.89 14.68
CA ARG A 166 15.37 27.56 13.78
C ARG A 166 15.97 26.63 12.75
N PHE A 167 16.65 25.58 13.20
CA PHE A 167 17.44 24.71 12.33
C PHE A 167 16.68 23.45 11.96
N ASP A 168 16.93 22.92 10.77
CA ASP A 168 16.33 21.68 10.32
C ASP A 168 16.89 20.48 11.11
N CYS A 169 15.99 19.57 11.45
CA CYS A 169 16.32 18.30 12.08
C CYS A 169 15.39 17.18 11.59
N GLN A 170 15.79 15.94 11.82
CA GLN A 170 15.09 14.73 11.46
C GLN A 170 14.94 13.85 12.70
N LEU A 171 13.72 13.41 12.98
CA LEU A 171 13.42 12.37 13.96
C LEU A 171 13.28 11.06 13.22
N TYR A 172 14.07 10.08 13.62
CA TYR A 172 13.93 8.72 13.17
C TYR A 172 13.16 7.93 14.23
N ILE A 173 12.12 7.24 13.80
CA ILE A 173 11.35 6.32 14.63
C ILE A 173 11.48 4.93 14.02
N ARG A 174 12.10 4.03 14.76
CA ARG A 174 12.26 2.62 14.40
C ARG A 174 11.45 1.74 15.34
N PHE A 175 10.74 0.78 14.78
CA PHE A 175 10.08 -0.28 15.54
C PHE A 175 10.70 -1.63 15.19
N GLU A 176 11.21 -2.30 16.22
CA GLU A 176 12.03 -3.51 16.09
C GLU A 176 11.18 -4.76 16.30
N ALA A 177 11.61 -5.91 15.74
CA ALA A 177 10.95 -7.21 15.93
C ALA A 177 10.79 -7.62 17.40
N SER A 178 11.62 -7.08 18.30
CA SER A 178 11.50 -7.25 19.76
C SER A 178 10.40 -6.40 20.40
N ASP A 179 9.48 -5.85 19.61
CA ASP A 179 8.37 -4.98 20.06
C ASP A 179 8.83 -3.69 20.76
N HIS A 180 10.00 -3.17 20.42
CA HIS A 180 10.55 -1.93 21.00
C HIS A 180 10.57 -0.77 20.00
N PHE A 181 10.27 0.43 20.47
CA PHE A 181 10.53 1.66 19.72
C PHE A 181 11.89 2.23 20.08
N ARG A 182 12.73 2.44 19.07
CA ARG A 182 13.99 3.15 19.16
C ARG A 182 13.91 4.44 18.36
N LEU A 183 14.31 5.55 18.97
CA LEU A 183 14.26 6.88 18.38
C LEU A 183 15.62 7.56 18.48
N TRP A 184 15.92 8.42 17.52
CA TRP A 184 17.05 9.35 17.57
C TRP A 184 16.76 10.57 16.69
N VAL A 185 17.49 11.65 16.95
CA VAL A 185 17.36 12.90 16.20
C VAL A 185 18.70 13.23 15.53
N GLU A 186 18.65 13.57 14.25
CA GLU A 186 19.78 14.11 13.49
C GLU A 186 19.48 15.55 13.04
N GLY A 187 20.50 16.36 12.79
CA GLY A 187 20.34 17.75 12.35
C GLY A 187 21.58 18.62 12.58
N GLU A 188 21.50 19.89 12.17
CA GLU A 188 22.63 20.83 12.17
C GLU A 188 23.26 21.06 13.56
N TYR A 189 22.56 20.72 14.64
CA TYR A 189 23.11 20.79 15.98
C TYR A 189 23.67 19.43 16.43
N TYR A 190 24.93 19.19 16.07
CA TYR A 190 25.73 18.07 16.58
C TYR A 190 25.99 18.23 18.08
N CYS A 191 25.03 17.88 18.91
CA CYS A 191 25.39 17.29 20.20
C CYS A 191 25.95 15.90 19.90
N ASN A 192 27.27 15.81 19.66
CA ASN A 192 28.03 14.53 19.61
C ASN A 192 28.02 13.77 20.96
N HIS A 193 27.10 14.13 21.85
CA HIS A 193 26.90 13.57 23.15
C HIS A 193 25.44 13.16 23.27
N SER A 194 25.26 11.93 23.71
CA SER A 194 24.00 11.37 24.18
C SER A 194 23.28 12.36 25.10
N PRO A 195 21.96 12.57 24.98
CA PRO A 195 21.25 13.42 25.92
C PRO A 195 21.40 12.86 27.34
N LYS A 196 21.51 13.74 28.34
CA LYS A 196 21.46 13.35 29.76
C LYS A 196 20.04 13.01 30.18
N LYS A 197 19.05 13.72 29.63
CA LYS A 197 17.62 13.48 29.83
C LYS A 197 16.86 13.82 28.55
N VAL A 198 15.85 13.02 28.24
CA VAL A 198 14.89 13.27 27.17
C VAL A 198 13.50 13.36 27.81
N GLU A 199 12.77 14.39 27.44
CA GLU A 199 11.35 14.51 27.79
C GLU A 199 10.57 14.63 26.49
N MET A 200 9.58 13.76 26.32
CA MET A 200 8.78 13.69 25.11
C MET A 200 7.32 13.95 25.44
N LEU A 201 6.74 14.92 24.74
CA LEU A 201 5.31 15.21 24.77
C LEU A 201 4.76 15.02 23.36
N ILE A 202 3.57 14.42 23.27
CA ILE A 202 2.84 14.29 22.01
C ILE A 202 1.48 14.93 22.20
N ARG A 203 1.13 15.88 21.34
CA ARG A 203 -0.24 16.38 21.23
C ARG A 203 -0.93 15.69 20.06
N ASP A 204 -2.09 15.12 20.33
CA ASP A 204 -3.05 14.74 19.29
C ASP A 204 -3.82 16.01 18.92
N GLU A 205 -3.68 16.47 17.67
CA GLU A 205 -4.28 17.74 17.24
C GLU A 205 -5.78 17.58 16.90
N ASP A 206 -6.31 16.35 16.84
CA ASP A 206 -7.75 16.11 16.60
C ASP A 206 -8.58 16.41 17.86
N ASP A 207 -8.10 16.02 19.03
CA ASP A 207 -8.80 16.20 20.32
C ASP A 207 -8.09 17.19 21.28
N GLY A 208 -6.84 17.57 20.97
CA GLY A 208 -6.03 18.49 21.77
C GLY A 208 -5.35 17.85 22.98
N GLU A 209 -5.53 16.55 23.20
CA GLU A 209 -4.96 15.83 24.35
C GLU A 209 -3.43 15.78 24.27
N VAL A 210 -2.77 15.89 25.43
CA VAL A 210 -1.31 15.90 25.54
C VAL A 210 -0.84 14.71 26.35
N TYR A 211 -0.02 13.87 25.72
CA TYR A 211 0.53 12.65 26.28
C TYR A 211 1.99 12.85 26.65
N SER A 212 2.37 12.50 27.88
CA SER A 212 3.77 12.39 28.29
C SER A 212 4.28 10.99 28.00
N ILE A 213 5.36 10.91 27.23
CA ILE A 213 5.98 9.64 26.84
C ILE A 213 7.31 9.48 27.59
N ASP A 214 7.37 8.42 28.38
CA ASP A 214 8.53 8.02 29.14
C ASP A 214 9.56 7.38 28.23
N THR A 215 10.82 7.76 28.44
CA THR A 215 11.93 7.33 27.59
C THR A 215 13.13 6.86 28.40
N GLU A 216 13.86 5.89 27.85
CA GLU A 216 15.12 5.40 28.38
C GLU A 216 16.24 5.74 27.40
N ILE A 217 17.28 6.42 27.87
CA ILE A 217 18.36 6.88 26.98
C ILE A 217 19.44 5.82 26.87
N TYR A 218 19.88 5.58 25.65
CA TYR A 218 21.02 4.72 25.36
C TYR A 218 21.87 5.29 24.23
N LYS A 219 23.05 5.80 24.60
CA LYS A 219 23.98 6.46 23.68
C LYS A 219 23.23 7.52 22.86
N ASN A 220 23.38 7.52 21.54
CA ASN A 220 22.79 8.53 20.65
C ASN A 220 21.33 8.27 20.29
N SER A 221 20.68 7.31 20.97
CA SER A 221 19.28 6.97 20.78
C SER A 221 18.56 6.91 22.13
N PHE A 222 17.26 6.85 22.09
CA PHE A 222 16.40 6.66 23.24
C PHE A 222 15.26 5.72 22.87
N PHE A 223 14.76 5.00 23.85
CA PHE A 223 13.71 4.00 23.69
C PHE A 223 12.44 4.48 24.38
N ILE A 224 11.29 4.19 23.79
CA ILE A 224 10.02 4.37 24.49
C ILE A 224 9.90 3.28 25.54
N ASN A 225 9.43 3.66 26.74
CA ASN A 225 9.14 2.70 27.77
C ASN A 225 8.14 1.65 27.25
N THR A 226 8.43 0.36 27.44
CA THR A 226 7.61 -0.74 26.92
C THR A 226 6.15 -0.68 27.34
N TYR A 227 5.87 -0.20 28.56
CA TYR A 227 4.50 -0.03 29.07
C TYR A 227 3.68 0.99 28.27
N GLN A 228 4.35 1.87 27.51
CA GLN A 228 3.72 2.88 26.67
C GLN A 228 3.80 2.57 25.16
N ASN A 229 4.37 1.44 24.76
CA ASN A 229 4.48 1.09 23.33
C ASN A 229 3.12 1.03 22.64
N TYR A 230 2.09 0.49 23.30
CA TYR A 230 0.74 0.46 22.75
C TYR A 230 0.16 1.87 22.53
N LEU A 231 0.32 2.76 23.53
CA LEU A 231 -0.10 4.15 23.42
C LEU A 231 0.60 4.86 22.27
N PHE A 232 1.94 4.76 22.22
CA PHE A 232 2.74 5.39 21.18
C PHE A 232 2.40 4.88 19.78
N SER A 233 2.23 3.55 19.63
CA SER A 233 1.78 2.93 18.39
C SER A 233 0.42 3.46 17.93
N ARG A 234 -0.54 3.57 18.84
CA ARG A 234 -1.89 4.06 18.55
C ARG A 234 -1.86 5.52 18.08
N LEU A 235 -1.05 6.37 18.74
CA LEU A 235 -0.87 7.76 18.34
C LEU A 235 -0.26 7.84 16.93
N LEU A 236 0.85 7.13 16.67
CA LEU A 236 1.48 7.12 15.35
C LEU A 236 0.50 6.67 14.26
N ASN A 237 -0.33 5.66 14.54
CA ASN A 237 -1.31 5.15 13.59
C ASN A 237 -2.42 6.18 13.26
N LYS A 238 -2.82 7.03 14.22
CA LYS A 238 -3.79 8.10 13.99
C LYS A 238 -3.26 9.19 13.05
N GLY A 239 -1.98 9.56 13.18
CA GLY A 239 -1.45 10.76 12.51
C GLY A 239 -1.93 12.05 13.18
N ASN A 240 -1.82 13.19 12.47
CA ASN A 240 -2.14 14.54 12.95
C ASN A 240 -1.57 14.87 14.35
N LEU A 241 -0.27 14.64 14.53
CA LEU A 241 0.42 14.79 15.81
C LEU A 241 1.40 15.97 15.80
N ASN A 242 1.58 16.57 16.97
CA ASN A 242 2.72 17.43 17.28
C ASN A 242 3.60 16.76 18.33
N ILE A 243 4.82 16.41 17.96
CA ILE A 243 5.79 15.76 18.83
C ILE A 243 6.80 16.82 19.29
N SER A 244 6.86 17.06 20.59
CA SER A 244 7.84 17.92 21.23
C SER A 244 8.82 17.06 22.01
N ILE A 245 10.11 17.20 21.71
CA ILE A 245 11.19 16.50 22.40
C ILE A 245 12.14 17.54 23.00
N ARG A 246 12.31 17.50 24.32
CA ARG A 246 13.26 18.34 25.04
C ARG A 246 14.47 17.53 25.44
N TYR A 247 15.64 17.86 24.87
CA TYR A 247 16.92 17.27 25.27
C TYR A 247 17.61 18.15 26.28
N LEU A 248 18.01 17.55 27.39
CA LEU A 248 18.95 18.12 28.34
C LEU A 248 20.33 17.51 28.09
N THR A 249 21.33 18.34 27.79
CA THR A 249 22.71 17.88 27.60
C THR A 249 23.44 17.72 28.94
N TYR A 250 24.64 17.11 28.90
CA TYR A 250 25.53 17.06 30.07
C TYR A 250 26.06 18.44 30.50
N LEU A 251 26.04 19.42 29.60
CA LEU A 251 26.38 20.82 29.88
C LEU A 251 25.19 21.61 30.47
N ASN A 252 24.05 20.94 30.68
CA ASN A 252 22.77 21.51 31.13
C ASN A 252 22.14 22.51 30.13
N ASP A 253 22.44 22.37 28.84
CA ASP A 253 21.74 23.08 27.78
C ASP A 253 20.43 22.37 27.43
N TYR A 254 19.41 23.15 27.08
CA TYR A 254 18.13 22.64 26.59
C TYR A 254 17.99 22.84 25.08
N TYR A 255 17.65 21.77 24.38
CA TYR A 255 17.25 21.79 22.98
C TYR A 255 15.82 21.33 22.83
N TYR A 256 15.02 22.11 22.10
CA TYR A 256 13.61 21.85 21.87
C TYR A 256 13.41 21.44 20.42
N TYR A 257 13.16 20.17 20.18
CA TYR A 257 12.84 19.63 18.88
C TYR A 257 11.33 19.54 18.71
N ARG A 258 10.82 19.98 17.57
CA ARG A 258 9.40 19.92 17.23
C ARG A 258 9.21 19.28 15.87
N PHE A 259 8.31 18.30 15.82
CA PHE A 259 7.96 17.56 14.61
C PHE A 259 6.46 17.57 14.45
N ARG A 260 6.00 17.77 13.21
CA ARG A 260 4.57 17.75 12.89
C ARG A 260 4.28 16.64 11.90
N ILE A 261 3.40 15.73 12.31
CA ILE A 261 2.94 14.60 11.51
C ILE A 261 1.53 14.93 11.06
N TYR A 262 1.31 15.19 9.78
CA TYR A 262 -0.01 15.61 9.28
C TYR A 262 -0.90 14.42 8.97
N ASN A 263 -0.37 13.45 8.24
CA ASN A 263 -1.15 12.33 7.71
C ASN A 263 -1.05 11.10 8.64
N LYS A 264 -2.03 10.20 8.50
CA LYS A 264 -1.93 8.84 9.04
C LYS A 264 -0.63 8.20 8.56
N THR A 265 0.10 7.56 9.49
CA THR A 265 1.37 6.90 9.14
C THR A 265 1.17 5.44 8.73
N ASN A 266 -0.01 4.85 8.96
CA ASN A 266 -0.28 3.43 8.75
C ASN A 266 0.64 2.48 9.54
N PHE A 267 1.15 2.94 10.70
CA PHE A 267 2.10 2.19 11.52
C PHE A 267 1.69 0.74 11.81
N TRP A 268 0.45 0.48 12.22
CA TRP A 268 0.06 -0.89 12.59
C TRP A 268 0.11 -1.85 11.43
N ALA A 269 -0.32 -1.41 10.26
CA ALA A 269 -0.30 -2.28 9.10
C ALA A 269 1.12 -2.38 8.51
N ALA A 270 1.94 -1.33 8.59
CA ALA A 270 3.37 -1.45 8.36
C ALA A 270 4.03 -2.47 9.30
N LYS A 271 3.68 -2.47 10.59
CA LYS A 271 4.14 -3.45 11.58
C LYS A 271 3.75 -4.87 11.17
N THR A 272 2.47 -5.11 10.86
CA THR A 272 1.97 -6.44 10.48
C THR A 272 2.64 -6.97 9.22
N VAL A 273 2.63 -6.19 8.15
CA VAL A 273 3.11 -6.62 6.82
C VAL A 273 4.63 -6.77 6.77
N ASN A 274 5.37 -5.87 7.44
CA ASN A 274 6.82 -5.84 7.29
C ASN A 274 7.55 -6.62 8.36
N LEU A 275 6.97 -6.85 9.54
CA LEU A 275 7.66 -7.59 10.60
C LEU A 275 7.23 -9.06 10.71
N ASN A 276 6.15 -9.49 10.03
CA ASN A 276 5.59 -10.85 10.14
C ASN A 276 5.66 -11.38 11.59
N ILE A 277 4.96 -10.67 12.48
CA ILE A 277 4.72 -11.11 13.88
C ILE A 277 3.46 -11.95 13.90
#